data_AF-Q0S0Z5-F1
#
_entry.id   AF-Q0S0Z5-F1
#
_cell.length_a   1.000
_cell.length_b   1.000
_cell.length_c   1.000
_cell.angle_alpha   90.00
_cell.angle_beta   90.00
_cell.angle_gamma   90.00
#
_symmetry.space_group_name_H-M   'P 1'
#
loop_
_entity.id
_entity.type
_entity.pdbx_description
1 polymer ?
#
loop_
_entity_poly.entity_id
_entity_poly.type
_entity_poly.pdbx_seq_one_letter_code
_entity_poly.pdbx_strand_id
1 'polypeptide(L)'
;MQHTSPSPADSPATDPGASSPTAPTLRSPVTPLPTRQARTATIIWGEDRGHPSPRTVDPGRRRILASEPDRPLALHDSWWAITVAGVLASVTVTAVLWISAHVTVDPVLHRAALFVHLASLVLGFGGVLIADYLVLVWVSGRSTLAEAIAGAHRLHLPIWLGLAGLVASGALLEPNLASTLTRIKLACVVILTLNGLQALILSQRIARAATGSLAPTLTIWGAATASISQICWWIAVWIGFWNAEH
;
A
#
# COMPACT_ATOMS: atom_id res chain seq x y z
N MET A 1 -3.34 -50.07 56.87
CA MET A 1 -3.01 -48.76 57.46
C MET A 1 -3.83 -47.73 56.68
N GLN A 2 -5.12 -47.50 56.95
CA GLN A 2 -5.74 -46.74 58.06
C GLN A 2 -5.20 -45.31 58.19
N HIS A 3 -5.99 -44.33 57.71
CA HIS A 3 -6.47 -43.09 58.37
C HIS A 3 -6.91 -42.08 57.28
N THR A 4 -8.22 -41.95 56.97
CA THR A 4 -9.23 -41.04 57.57
C THR A 4 -8.98 -39.54 57.33
N SER A 5 -9.63 -39.02 56.29
CA SER A 5 -10.56 -37.86 56.16
C SER A 5 -10.48 -36.64 57.13
N PRO A 6 -11.38 -35.64 57.01
CA PRO A 6 -11.05 -34.24 56.72
C PRO A 6 -11.35 -33.31 57.92
N SER A 7 -11.12 -31.99 57.82
CA SER A 7 -12.09 -31.00 58.33
C SER A 7 -11.69 -29.55 57.99
N PRO A 8 -12.67 -28.70 57.62
CA PRO A 8 -12.57 -27.24 57.58
C PRO A 8 -12.88 -26.63 58.97
N ALA A 9 -12.48 -25.37 59.15
CA ALA A 9 -12.96 -24.43 60.18
C ALA A 9 -12.65 -23.03 59.61
N ASP A 10 -13.67 -22.31 59.16
CA ASP A 10 -14.49 -21.37 59.94
C ASP A 10 -13.94 -19.95 59.93
N SER A 11 -14.72 -19.10 59.27
CA SER A 11 -14.86 -17.63 59.29
C SER A 11 -14.92 -17.04 60.72
N PRO A 12 -15.28 -15.76 61.00
CA PRO A 12 -15.48 -14.56 60.17
C PRO A 12 -14.84 -13.28 60.79
N ALA A 13 -15.08 -12.11 60.17
CA ALA A 13 -15.34 -10.77 60.78
C ALA A 13 -14.65 -9.66 59.96
N THR A 14 -15.38 -8.79 59.24
CA THR A 14 -15.91 -7.47 59.70
C THR A 14 -14.87 -6.69 60.53
N ASP A 15 -14.52 -5.44 60.23
CA ASP A 15 -15.42 -4.30 60.01
C ASP A 15 -14.63 -3.07 59.48
N PRO A 16 -15.21 -1.86 59.31
CA PRO A 16 -14.92 -0.92 58.24
C PRO A 16 -14.27 0.35 58.80
N GLY A 17 -14.06 1.35 57.95
CA GLY A 17 -13.69 2.70 58.40
C GLY A 17 -12.41 3.15 57.70
N ALA A 18 -12.55 3.99 56.70
CA ALA A 18 -12.68 5.43 56.85
C ALA A 18 -11.33 6.09 56.59
N SER A 19 -11.18 6.61 55.37
CA SER A 19 -10.76 7.99 55.12
C SER A 19 -10.54 8.18 53.63
N SER A 20 -11.46 8.89 52.98
CA SER A 20 -11.15 9.64 51.78
C SER A 20 -10.14 10.73 52.12
N PRO A 21 -9.11 10.91 51.28
CA PRO A 21 -8.65 12.24 50.96
C PRO A 21 -8.79 12.48 49.45
N THR A 22 -9.76 13.33 49.14
CA THR A 22 -9.69 14.46 48.21
C THR A 22 -8.65 14.40 47.10
N ALA A 23 -9.17 14.42 45.88
CA ALA A 23 -8.49 14.62 44.61
C ALA A 23 -7.41 15.72 44.64
N PRO A 24 -6.23 15.49 44.03
CA PRO A 24 -5.46 16.55 43.42
C PRO A 24 -6.00 16.78 42.01
N THR A 25 -6.81 17.83 41.90
CA THR A 25 -7.19 18.46 40.63
C THR A 25 -5.90 18.88 39.91
N LEU A 26 -5.42 18.08 38.96
CA LEU A 26 -4.38 18.50 38.03
C LEU A 26 -4.99 19.51 37.04
N ARG A 27 -5.10 20.77 37.50
CA ARG A 27 -5.31 21.92 36.64
C ARG A 27 -4.04 22.09 35.82
N SER A 28 -4.04 21.49 34.63
CA SER A 28 -3.08 21.85 33.58
C SER A 28 -3.28 23.34 33.26
N PRO A 29 -2.26 24.21 33.40
CA PRO A 29 -2.35 25.58 32.94
C PRO A 29 -2.41 25.55 31.41
N VAL A 30 -3.62 25.68 30.88
CA VAL A 30 -3.86 26.15 29.52
C VAL A 30 -3.16 27.51 29.43
N THR A 31 -1.96 27.50 28.88
CA THR A 31 -1.26 28.71 28.46
C THR A 31 -1.92 29.11 27.14
N PRO A 32 -2.74 30.16 27.08
CA PRO A 32 -3.23 30.64 25.81
C PRO A 32 -2.01 31.11 25.01
N LEU A 33 -1.73 30.41 23.91
CA LEU A 33 -0.82 30.90 22.88
C LEU A 33 -1.27 32.32 22.49
N PRO A 34 -0.36 33.29 22.37
CA PRO A 34 -0.73 34.63 21.95
C PRO A 34 -1.41 34.54 20.59
N THR A 35 -2.64 35.00 20.53
CA THR A 35 -3.38 35.25 19.30
C THR A 35 -2.53 36.20 18.46
N ARG A 36 -1.84 35.65 17.47
CA ARG A 36 -1.17 36.43 16.43
C ARG A 36 -2.26 37.15 15.65
N GLN A 37 -2.58 38.37 16.08
CA GLN A 37 -3.35 39.31 15.28
C GLN A 37 -2.73 39.34 13.89
N ALA A 38 -3.48 38.88 12.90
CA ALA A 38 -3.20 39.18 11.51
C ALA A 38 -3.32 40.70 11.37
N ARG A 39 -2.20 41.38 11.59
CA ARG A 39 -2.02 42.79 11.30
C ARG A 39 -2.23 42.93 9.80
N THR A 40 -3.41 43.39 9.42
CA THR A 40 -3.71 43.88 8.08
C THR A 40 -2.77 45.05 7.83
N ALA A 41 -1.58 44.78 7.31
CA ALA A 41 -0.74 45.77 6.73
C ALA A 41 -1.41 46.18 5.42
N THR A 42 -2.28 47.19 5.51
CA THR A 42 -2.72 47.97 4.37
C THR A 42 -1.46 48.62 3.81
N ILE A 43 -0.81 47.94 2.86
CA ILE A 43 0.27 48.52 2.09
C ILE A 43 -0.39 49.50 1.13
N ILE A 44 -0.44 50.76 1.56
CA ILE A 44 -0.73 51.90 0.70
C ILE A 44 0.52 52.09 -0.17
N TRP A 45 0.53 51.46 -1.34
CA TRP A 45 1.48 51.82 -2.39
C TRP A 45 0.98 53.11 -3.04
N GLY A 46 1.78 54.17 -2.90
CA GLY A 46 1.49 55.49 -3.43
C GLY A 46 1.26 55.49 -4.93
N GLU A 47 0.32 56.33 -5.33
CA GLU A 47 0.03 56.66 -6.71
C GLU A 47 1.14 57.51 -7.34
N ASP A 48 1.36 57.18 -8.62
CA ASP A 48 1.67 58.08 -9.73
C ASP A 48 3.14 58.23 -10.17
N ARG A 49 3.48 57.49 -11.24
CA ARG A 49 4.03 58.08 -12.48
C ARG A 49 4.25 57.02 -13.56
N GLY A 50 3.51 57.16 -14.65
CA GLY A 50 3.82 56.58 -15.96
C GLY A 50 2.73 55.64 -16.47
N HIS A 51 1.76 56.19 -17.20
CA HIS A 51 0.85 55.41 -18.04
C HIS A 51 1.63 54.54 -19.03
N PRO A 52 1.52 53.19 -18.95
CA PRO A 52 1.81 52.35 -20.09
C PRO A 52 0.55 52.35 -20.98
N SER A 53 0.72 52.66 -22.26
CA SER A 53 -0.34 52.51 -23.27
C SER A 53 -1.02 51.15 -23.13
N PRO A 54 -2.35 51.04 -23.32
CA PRO A 54 -3.02 49.76 -23.32
C PRO A 54 -2.54 48.96 -24.53
N ARG A 55 -1.51 48.12 -24.33
CA ARG A 55 -1.25 47.01 -25.23
C ARG A 55 -2.51 46.17 -25.22
N THR A 56 -3.21 46.18 -26.35
CA THR A 56 -4.17 45.16 -26.74
C THR A 56 -3.55 43.81 -26.48
N VAL A 57 -3.88 43.20 -25.34
CA VAL A 57 -3.57 41.81 -25.05
C VAL A 57 -4.41 41.02 -26.02
N ASP A 58 -3.77 40.58 -27.11
CA ASP A 58 -4.35 39.68 -28.09
C ASP A 58 -4.88 38.43 -27.37
N PRO A 59 -6.21 38.25 -27.24
CA PRO A 59 -6.77 37.07 -26.59
C PRO A 59 -6.54 35.80 -27.42
N GLY A 60 -6.08 35.93 -28.67
CA GLY A 60 -5.74 34.83 -29.56
C GLY A 60 -4.52 34.02 -29.11
N ARG A 61 -3.53 34.64 -28.48
CA ARG A 61 -2.25 33.95 -28.16
C ARG A 61 -2.30 33.09 -26.89
N ARG A 62 -3.18 33.40 -25.92
CA ARG A 62 -3.42 32.52 -24.75
C ARG A 62 -4.27 31.30 -25.07
N ARG A 63 -4.98 31.29 -26.20
CA ARG A 63 -5.80 30.14 -26.62
C ARG A 63 -4.98 29.05 -27.34
N ILE A 64 -3.75 29.33 -27.77
CA ILE A 64 -2.90 28.33 -28.45
C ILE A 64 -2.12 27.42 -27.47
N LEU A 65 -2.06 27.80 -26.18
CA LEU A 65 -1.66 26.91 -25.08
C LEU A 65 -2.87 26.36 -24.29
N ALA A 66 -4.09 26.63 -24.77
CA ALA A 66 -5.27 25.98 -24.25
C ALA A 66 -5.31 24.57 -24.83
N SER A 67 -5.13 23.59 -23.94
CA SER A 67 -5.60 22.21 -24.10
C SER A 67 -5.21 21.59 -25.44
N GLU A 68 -4.00 21.04 -25.51
CA GLU A 68 -3.73 19.95 -26.43
C GLU A 68 -4.89 18.94 -26.27
N PRO A 69 -5.67 18.69 -27.32
CA PRO A 69 -6.80 17.78 -27.24
C PRO A 69 -6.23 16.41 -26.87
N ASP A 70 -6.79 15.82 -25.80
CA ASP A 70 -6.53 14.46 -25.33
C ASP A 70 -6.20 13.54 -26.51
N ARG A 71 -4.91 13.35 -26.75
CA ARG A 71 -4.45 12.46 -27.80
C ARG A 71 -4.94 11.06 -27.39
N PRO A 72 -5.69 10.34 -28.24
CA PRO A 72 -6.05 8.94 -28.00
C PRO A 72 -4.85 7.98 -27.90
N LEU A 73 -3.63 8.53 -27.93
CA LEU A 73 -2.37 7.84 -27.70
C LEU A 73 -2.20 7.34 -26.24
N ALA A 74 -2.95 7.81 -25.25
CA ALA A 74 -2.75 7.37 -23.86
C ALA A 74 -3.33 5.98 -23.50
N LEU A 75 -4.31 5.46 -24.26
CA LEU A 75 -4.92 4.16 -23.94
C LEU A 75 -4.13 3.02 -24.56
N HIS A 76 -3.85 3.07 -25.87
CA HIS A 76 -3.06 2.03 -26.54
C HIS A 76 -1.65 1.90 -25.95
N ASP A 77 -1.08 3.01 -25.46
CA ASP A 77 0.23 3.00 -24.80
C ASP A 77 0.23 2.16 -23.52
N SER A 78 -0.87 2.22 -22.78
CA SER A 78 -1.04 1.44 -21.56
C SER A 78 -1.22 -0.04 -21.88
N TRP A 79 -1.93 -0.39 -22.96
CA TRP A 79 -2.19 -1.79 -23.31
C TRP A 79 -0.93 -2.47 -23.83
N TRP A 80 -0.09 -1.79 -24.63
CA TRP A 80 1.19 -2.39 -25.02
C TRP A 80 2.14 -2.52 -23.83
N ALA A 81 2.16 -1.55 -22.90
CA ALA A 81 3.00 -1.65 -21.72
C ALA A 81 2.58 -2.83 -20.84
N ILE A 82 1.27 -3.07 -20.70
CA ILE A 82 0.71 -4.23 -20.00
C ILE A 82 1.05 -5.53 -20.73
N THR A 83 0.93 -5.59 -22.06
CA THR A 83 1.26 -6.82 -22.80
C THR A 83 2.76 -7.12 -22.78
N VAL A 84 3.63 -6.13 -22.97
CA VAL A 84 5.09 -6.29 -22.87
C VAL A 84 5.48 -6.73 -21.46
N ALA A 85 4.90 -6.13 -20.42
CA ALA A 85 5.14 -6.54 -19.05
C ALA A 85 4.60 -7.95 -18.75
N GLY A 86 3.45 -8.31 -19.31
CA GLY A 86 2.90 -9.65 -19.22
C GLY A 86 3.81 -10.69 -19.85
N VAL A 87 4.28 -10.42 -21.08
CA VAL A 87 5.26 -11.26 -21.76
C VAL A 87 6.55 -11.37 -20.94
N LEU A 88 7.08 -10.25 -20.44
CA LEU A 88 8.30 -10.24 -19.63
C LEU A 88 8.12 -11.03 -18.32
N ALA A 89 6.98 -10.88 -17.65
CA ALA A 89 6.65 -11.63 -16.45
C ALA A 89 6.54 -13.13 -16.74
N SER A 90 5.86 -13.52 -17.82
CA SER A 90 5.75 -14.90 -18.26
C SER A 90 7.11 -15.50 -18.63
N VAL A 91 7.96 -14.75 -19.34
CA VAL A 91 9.33 -15.16 -19.68
C VAL A 91 10.18 -15.31 -18.42
N THR A 92 10.08 -14.38 -17.48
CA THR A 92 10.81 -14.44 -16.21
C THR A 92 10.40 -15.66 -15.41
N VAL A 93 9.10 -15.90 -15.24
CA VAL A 93 8.58 -17.09 -14.55
C VAL A 93 9.05 -18.37 -15.25
N THR A 94 8.96 -18.41 -16.58
CA THR A 94 9.42 -19.57 -17.36
C THR A 94 10.91 -19.82 -17.21
N ALA A 95 11.74 -18.78 -17.29
CA ALA A 95 13.19 -18.89 -17.12
C ALA A 95 13.55 -19.35 -15.71
N VAL A 96 12.86 -18.85 -14.70
CA VAL A 96 13.05 -19.23 -13.30
C VAL A 96 12.66 -20.69 -13.06
N LEU A 97 11.56 -21.16 -13.65
CA LEU A 97 11.16 -22.57 -13.62
C LEU A 97 12.13 -23.48 -14.38
N TRP A 98 12.69 -22.99 -15.49
CA TRP A 98 13.72 -23.71 -16.24
C TRP A 98 15.00 -23.90 -15.41
N ILE A 99 15.47 -22.83 -14.76
CA ILE A 99 16.65 -22.90 -13.87
C ILE A 99 16.38 -23.87 -12.72
N SER A 100 15.19 -23.79 -12.10
CA SER A 100 14.77 -24.72 -11.06
C SER A 100 14.85 -26.18 -11.51
N ALA A 101 14.36 -26.51 -12.72
CA ALA A 101 14.41 -27.87 -13.25
C ALA A 101 15.83 -28.40 -13.51
N HIS A 102 16.83 -27.51 -13.63
CA HIS A 102 18.23 -27.88 -13.88
C HIS A 102 19.12 -27.79 -12.63
N VAL A 103 18.63 -27.22 -11.52
CA VAL A 103 19.39 -27.07 -10.27
C VAL A 103 18.95 -28.14 -9.29
N THR A 104 19.88 -28.99 -8.86
CA THR A 104 19.63 -29.93 -7.75
C THR A 104 19.69 -29.18 -6.43
N VAL A 105 18.59 -29.17 -5.68
CA VAL A 105 18.48 -28.41 -4.43
C VAL A 105 18.92 -29.27 -3.25
N ASP A 106 20.03 -28.90 -2.62
CA ASP A 106 20.48 -29.49 -1.35
C ASP A 106 19.51 -29.06 -0.21
N PRO A 107 19.25 -29.91 0.81
CA PRO A 107 18.49 -29.56 2.01
C PRO A 107 18.83 -28.19 2.63
N VAL A 108 20.09 -27.76 2.63
CA VAL A 108 20.50 -26.44 3.15
C VAL A 108 19.97 -25.31 2.27
N LEU A 109 20.08 -25.47 0.94
CA LEU A 109 19.57 -24.52 -0.04
C LEU A 109 18.04 -24.43 0.03
N HIS A 110 17.36 -25.57 0.21
CA HIS A 110 15.91 -25.62 0.40
C HIS A 110 15.45 -24.80 1.62
N ARG A 111 16.12 -24.96 2.78
CA ARG A 111 15.80 -24.19 4.00
C ARG A 111 16.06 -22.69 3.82
N ALA A 112 17.18 -22.34 3.19
CA ALA A 112 17.48 -20.94 2.89
C ALA A 112 16.43 -20.34 1.94
N ALA A 113 16.03 -21.08 0.90
CA ALA A 113 14.97 -20.68 -0.02
C ALA A 113 13.64 -20.46 0.72
N LEU A 114 13.24 -21.36 1.62
CA LEU A 114 12.02 -21.23 2.41
C LEU A 114 12.06 -19.97 3.29
N PHE A 115 13.17 -19.73 3.99
CA PHE A 115 13.36 -18.52 4.80
C PHE A 115 13.23 -17.26 3.94
N VAL A 116 13.95 -17.20 2.82
CA VAL A 116 13.89 -16.07 1.88
C VAL A 116 12.47 -15.91 1.32
N HIS A 117 11.77 -17.01 1.04
CA HIS A 117 10.39 -16.99 0.55
C HIS A 117 9.45 -16.36 1.56
N LEU A 118 9.53 -16.76 2.84
CA LEU A 118 8.72 -16.19 3.91
C LEU A 118 9.07 -14.73 4.19
N ALA A 119 10.36 -14.38 4.22
CA ALA A 119 10.78 -12.98 4.37
C ALA A 119 10.25 -12.11 3.22
N SER A 120 10.31 -12.62 1.99
CA SER A 120 9.79 -11.95 0.80
C SER A 120 8.26 -11.86 0.83
N LEU A 121 7.57 -12.86 1.37
CA LEU A 121 6.13 -12.83 1.61
C LEU A 121 5.77 -11.69 2.56
N VAL A 122 6.42 -11.63 3.73
CA VAL A 122 6.19 -10.58 4.73
C VAL A 122 6.46 -9.19 4.14
N LEU A 123 7.56 -9.05 3.40
CA LEU A 123 7.96 -7.77 2.82
C LEU A 123 7.03 -7.34 1.67
N GLY A 124 6.68 -8.24 0.77
CA GLY A 124 5.79 -7.98 -0.37
C GLY A 124 4.34 -7.77 0.06
N PHE A 125 3.75 -8.78 0.73
CA PHE A 125 2.37 -8.75 1.19
C PHE A 125 2.15 -7.70 2.29
N GLY A 126 3.09 -7.54 3.22
CA GLY A 126 3.05 -6.48 4.22
C GLY A 126 3.05 -5.10 3.59
N GLY A 127 3.83 -4.88 2.53
CA GLY A 127 3.78 -3.63 1.76
C GLY A 127 2.41 -3.36 1.15
N VAL A 128 1.75 -4.38 0.60
CA VAL A 128 0.38 -4.27 0.05
C VAL A 128 -0.63 -3.93 1.15
N LEU A 129 -0.57 -4.60 2.31
CA LEU A 129 -1.47 -4.32 3.44
C LEU A 129 -1.30 -2.89 3.96
N ILE A 130 -0.07 -2.37 4.03
CA ILE A 130 0.17 -0.98 4.42
C ILE A 130 -0.41 -0.02 3.38
N ALA A 131 -0.25 -0.32 2.08
CA ALA A 131 -0.84 0.51 1.02
C ALA A 131 -2.36 0.57 1.12
N ASP A 132 -3.02 -0.57 1.34
CA ASP A 132 -4.48 -0.65 1.52
C ASP A 132 -4.93 0.08 2.79
N TYR A 133 -4.15 -0.01 3.87
CA TYR A 133 -4.39 0.77 5.09
C TYR A 133 -4.33 2.28 4.83
N LEU A 134 -3.32 2.76 4.09
CA LEU A 134 -3.21 4.18 3.75
C LEU A 134 -4.41 4.67 2.93
N VAL A 135 -4.90 3.85 2.00
CA VAL A 135 -6.12 4.14 1.23
C VAL A 135 -7.34 4.20 2.17
N LEU A 136 -7.47 3.27 3.11
CA LEU A 136 -8.58 3.25 4.06
C LEU A 136 -8.57 4.48 4.98
N VAL A 137 -7.40 4.90 5.45
CA VAL A 137 -7.24 6.12 6.27
C VAL A 137 -7.63 7.37 5.48
N TRP A 138 -7.27 7.44 4.18
CA TRP A 138 -7.69 8.52 3.29
C TRP A 138 -9.20 8.53 3.07
N VAL A 139 -9.82 7.38 2.76
CA VAL A 139 -11.29 7.25 2.59
C VAL A 139 -12.04 7.63 3.87
N SER A 140 -11.44 7.35 5.03
CA SER A 140 -11.99 7.75 6.35
C SER A 140 -11.88 9.25 6.64
N GLY A 141 -11.29 10.05 5.73
CA GLY A 141 -11.09 11.48 5.90
C GLY A 141 -9.98 11.85 6.90
N ARG A 142 -9.14 10.87 7.30
CA ARG A 142 -8.10 11.04 8.33
C ARG A 142 -6.71 11.35 7.77
N SER A 143 -6.55 11.34 6.45
CA SER A 143 -5.30 11.64 5.74
C SER A 143 -5.63 12.34 4.42
N THR A 144 -4.71 13.16 3.92
CA THR A 144 -4.84 13.79 2.61
C THR A 144 -4.50 12.80 1.50
N LEU A 145 -5.03 13.05 0.30
CA LEU A 145 -4.67 12.25 -0.88
C LEU A 145 -3.16 12.28 -1.15
N ALA A 146 -2.53 13.44 -0.96
CA ALA A 146 -1.10 13.63 -1.17
C ALA A 146 -0.27 12.74 -0.22
N GLU A 147 -0.66 12.66 1.05
CA GLU A 147 -0.01 11.79 2.03
C GLU A 147 -0.20 10.31 1.70
N ALA A 148 -1.40 9.90 1.29
CA ALA A 148 -1.68 8.53 0.88
C ALA A 148 -0.84 8.12 -0.36
N ILE A 149 -0.75 8.99 -1.37
CA ILE A 149 0.06 8.76 -2.58
C ILE A 149 1.55 8.71 -2.23
N ALA A 150 2.04 9.64 -1.41
CA ALA A 150 3.44 9.68 -1.01
C ALA A 150 3.85 8.44 -0.21
N GLY A 151 2.97 7.95 0.68
CA GLY A 151 3.15 6.70 1.40
C GLY A 151 3.14 5.49 0.48
N ALA A 152 2.15 5.38 -0.41
CA ALA A 152 2.05 4.29 -1.38
C ALA A 152 3.27 4.23 -2.31
N HIS A 153 3.80 5.38 -2.76
CA HIS A 153 4.94 5.42 -3.66
C HIS A 153 6.20 4.81 -3.04
N ARG A 154 6.41 5.00 -1.72
CA ARG A 154 7.54 4.40 -0.99
C ARG A 154 7.40 2.88 -0.85
N LEU A 155 6.16 2.39 -0.82
CA LEU A 155 5.86 0.96 -0.67
C LEU A 155 6.03 0.17 -1.98
N HIS A 156 6.09 0.83 -3.12
CA HIS A 156 6.30 0.12 -4.39
C HIS A 156 7.62 -0.66 -4.37
N LEU A 157 8.71 -0.06 -3.88
CA LEU A 157 10.01 -0.72 -3.85
C LEU A 157 9.99 -2.02 -3.01
N PRO A 158 9.51 -2.04 -1.74
CA PRO A 158 9.40 -3.28 -1.01
C PRO A 158 8.40 -4.25 -1.66
N ILE A 159 7.24 -3.79 -2.18
CA ILE A 159 6.29 -4.70 -2.83
C ILE A 159 6.94 -5.46 -4.00
N TRP A 160 7.67 -4.74 -4.87
CA TRP A 160 8.38 -5.34 -6.01
C TRP A 160 9.54 -6.23 -5.57
N LEU A 161 10.31 -5.81 -4.57
CA LEU A 161 11.41 -6.61 -4.03
C LEU A 161 10.90 -7.92 -3.41
N GLY A 162 9.80 -7.87 -2.66
CA GLY A 162 9.14 -9.04 -2.10
C GLY A 162 8.59 -9.95 -3.20
N LEU A 163 7.97 -9.41 -4.24
CA LEU A 163 7.50 -10.20 -5.38
C LEU A 163 8.66 -10.90 -6.10
N ALA A 164 9.75 -10.20 -6.38
CA ALA A 164 10.93 -10.76 -7.00
C ALA A 164 11.56 -11.87 -6.13
N GLY A 165 11.67 -11.63 -4.83
CA GLY A 165 12.14 -12.60 -3.86
C GLY A 165 11.26 -13.85 -3.82
N LEU A 166 9.93 -13.70 -3.84
CA LEU A 166 8.96 -14.81 -3.88
C LEU A 166 9.10 -15.66 -5.14
N VAL A 167 9.26 -15.03 -6.31
CA VAL A 167 9.45 -15.73 -7.59
C VAL A 167 10.78 -16.51 -7.59
N ALA A 168 11.87 -15.84 -7.21
CA ALA A 168 13.20 -16.45 -7.22
C ALA A 168 13.32 -17.60 -6.21
N SER A 169 12.89 -17.37 -4.97
CA SER A 169 12.92 -18.40 -3.92
C SER A 169 11.91 -19.53 -4.17
N GLY A 170 10.74 -19.23 -4.73
CA GLY A 170 9.72 -20.22 -5.08
C GLY A 170 10.20 -21.23 -6.12
N ALA A 171 11.13 -20.82 -6.99
CA ALA A 171 11.81 -21.70 -7.93
C ALA A 171 12.65 -22.77 -7.23
N LEU A 172 13.34 -22.39 -6.15
CA LEU A 172 14.24 -23.28 -5.42
C LEU A 172 13.49 -24.24 -4.47
N LEU A 173 12.16 -24.15 -4.41
CA LEU A 173 11.30 -25.00 -3.59
C LEU A 173 10.67 -26.17 -4.38
N GLU A 174 11.29 -26.59 -5.49
CA GLU A 174 10.87 -27.71 -6.34
C GLU A 174 9.37 -27.66 -6.73
N PRO A 175 8.96 -26.67 -7.54
CA PRO A 175 7.55 -26.51 -7.91
C PRO A 175 7.03 -27.69 -8.74
N ASN A 176 6.04 -28.41 -8.21
CA ASN A 176 5.34 -29.45 -8.97
C ASN A 176 4.41 -28.82 -10.02
N LEU A 177 4.88 -28.71 -11.28
CA LEU A 177 4.15 -28.11 -12.40
C LEU A 177 2.99 -28.98 -12.94
N ALA A 178 2.94 -30.26 -12.55
CA ALA A 178 1.81 -31.13 -12.86
C ALA A 178 0.60 -30.81 -11.95
N SER A 179 0.83 -30.20 -10.79
CA SER A 179 -0.23 -29.81 -9.86
C SER A 179 -1.01 -28.60 -10.37
N THR A 180 -2.34 -28.74 -10.41
CA THR A 180 -3.28 -27.65 -10.71
C THR A 180 -3.10 -26.47 -9.73
N LEU A 181 -2.76 -26.74 -8.47
CA LEU A 181 -2.56 -25.69 -7.46
C LEU A 181 -1.35 -24.81 -7.76
N THR A 182 -0.22 -25.41 -8.17
CA THR A 182 0.97 -24.65 -8.59
C THR A 182 0.66 -23.75 -9.78
N ARG A 183 -0.13 -24.23 -10.74
CA ARG A 183 -0.55 -23.43 -11.91
C ARG A 183 -1.43 -22.25 -11.52
N ILE A 184 -2.38 -22.45 -10.60
CA ILE A 184 -3.20 -21.36 -10.06
C ILE A 184 -2.32 -20.32 -9.34
N LYS A 185 -1.36 -20.77 -8.51
CA LYS A 185 -0.42 -19.87 -7.82
C LYS A 185 0.40 -19.04 -8.82
N LEU A 186 0.90 -19.65 -9.88
CA LEU A 186 1.63 -18.95 -10.95
C LEU A 186 0.74 -17.96 -11.70
N ALA A 187 -0.50 -18.32 -12.00
CA ALA A 187 -1.46 -17.41 -12.61
C ALA A 187 -1.74 -16.19 -11.69
N CYS A 188 -1.91 -16.40 -10.38
CA CYS A 188 -2.03 -15.32 -9.40
C CYS A 188 -0.81 -14.39 -9.41
N VAL A 189 0.41 -14.93 -9.50
CA VAL A 189 1.66 -14.13 -9.57
C VAL A 189 1.69 -13.28 -10.84
N VAL A 190 1.29 -13.83 -11.99
CA VAL A 190 1.22 -13.07 -13.25
C VAL A 190 0.17 -11.96 -13.14
N ILE A 191 -1.03 -12.28 -12.63
CA ILE A 191 -2.09 -11.29 -12.40
C ILE A 191 -1.61 -10.19 -11.45
N LEU A 192 -0.94 -10.53 -10.35
CA LEU A 192 -0.37 -9.56 -9.41
C LEU A 192 0.67 -8.65 -10.05
N THR A 193 1.52 -9.19 -10.90
CA THR A 193 2.54 -8.42 -11.62
C THR A 193 1.90 -7.40 -12.56
N LEU A 194 0.91 -7.85 -13.33
CA LEU A 194 0.16 -6.99 -14.24
C LEU A 194 -0.63 -5.91 -13.48
N ASN A 195 -1.30 -6.31 -12.40
CA ASN A 195 -2.10 -5.43 -11.57
C ASN A 195 -1.23 -4.39 -10.84
N GLY A 196 -0.05 -4.77 -10.38
CA GLY A 196 0.94 -3.86 -9.79
C GLY A 196 1.46 -2.82 -10.78
N LEU A 197 1.65 -3.19 -12.05
CA LEU A 197 2.02 -2.24 -13.09
C LEU A 197 0.87 -1.28 -13.43
N GLN A 198 -0.36 -1.80 -13.53
CA GLN A 198 -1.55 -0.96 -13.71
C GLN A 198 -1.71 0.04 -12.56
N ALA A 199 -1.51 -0.41 -11.32
CA ALA A 199 -1.53 0.45 -10.13
C ALA A 199 -0.47 1.55 -10.20
N LEU A 200 0.74 1.25 -10.67
CA LEU A 200 1.81 2.23 -10.84
C LEU A 200 1.46 3.30 -11.88
N ILE A 201 0.96 2.87 -13.05
CA ILE A 201 0.53 3.79 -14.12
C ILE A 201 -0.62 4.67 -13.64
N LEU A 202 -1.60 4.08 -12.95
CA LEU A 202 -2.74 4.79 -12.37
C LEU A 202 -2.29 5.81 -11.32
N SER A 203 -1.39 5.42 -10.42
CA SER A 203 -0.81 6.30 -9.39
C SER A 203 -0.07 7.49 -10.03
N GLN A 204 0.72 7.27 -11.08
CA GLN A 204 1.39 8.35 -11.82
C GLN A 204 0.41 9.26 -12.56
N ARG A 205 -0.73 8.75 -13.04
CA ARG A 205 -1.79 9.56 -13.65
C ARG A 205 -2.49 10.42 -12.61
N ILE A 206 -2.82 9.84 -11.46
CA ILE A 206 -3.42 10.54 -10.32
C ILE A 206 -2.47 11.65 -9.84
N ALA A 207 -1.19 11.36 -9.63
CA ALA A 207 -0.20 12.34 -9.18
C ALA A 207 -0.07 13.54 -10.13
N ARG A 208 -0.20 13.30 -11.45
CA ARG A 208 -0.21 14.37 -12.47
C ARG A 208 -1.51 15.17 -12.50
N ALA A 209 -2.65 14.55 -12.17
CA ALA A 209 -3.96 15.18 -12.16
C ALA A 209 -4.31 15.85 -10.81
N ALA A 210 -3.54 15.60 -9.75
CA ALA A 210 -3.82 16.00 -8.37
C ALA A 210 -3.77 17.52 -8.09
N THR A 211 -3.72 18.37 -9.12
CA THR A 211 -4.00 19.82 -8.99
C THR A 211 -5.49 20.14 -8.81
N GLY A 212 -6.39 19.14 -8.80
CA GLY A 212 -7.83 19.29 -8.58
C GLY A 212 -8.49 18.09 -7.87
N SER A 213 -9.84 18.07 -7.81
CA SER A 213 -10.61 16.97 -7.23
C SER A 213 -10.42 15.66 -8.01
N LEU A 214 -10.23 14.55 -7.32
CA LEU A 214 -10.20 13.21 -7.93
C LEU A 214 -11.54 12.88 -8.59
N ALA A 215 -11.48 12.34 -9.81
CA ALA A 215 -12.65 11.80 -10.48
C ALA A 215 -13.11 10.50 -9.76
N PRO A 216 -14.41 10.33 -9.45
CA PRO A 216 -14.94 9.12 -8.79
C PRO A 216 -14.57 7.82 -9.49
N THR A 217 -14.47 7.85 -10.83
CA THR A 217 -14.06 6.72 -11.66
C THR A 217 -12.66 6.22 -11.29
N LEU A 218 -11.70 7.12 -11.03
CA LEU A 218 -10.33 6.77 -10.66
C LEU A 218 -10.28 6.06 -9.30
N THR A 219 -11.13 6.47 -8.37
CA THR A 219 -11.26 5.83 -7.04
C THR A 219 -11.83 4.42 -7.17
N ILE A 220 -12.87 4.22 -8.00
CA ILE A 220 -13.45 2.89 -8.24
C ILE A 220 -12.43 1.95 -8.89
N TRP A 221 -11.69 2.43 -9.88
CA TRP A 221 -10.62 1.66 -10.51
C TRP A 221 -9.51 1.29 -9.51
N GLY A 222 -9.08 2.23 -8.67
CA GLY A 222 -8.12 1.96 -7.60
C GLY A 222 -8.61 0.89 -6.62
N ALA A 223 -9.88 0.95 -6.22
CA ALA A 223 -10.51 -0.05 -5.34
C ALA A 223 -10.60 -1.44 -6.01
N ALA A 224 -10.92 -1.50 -7.30
CA ALA A 224 -10.94 -2.74 -8.07
C ALA A 224 -9.54 -3.36 -8.16
N THR A 225 -8.52 -2.57 -8.50
CA THR A 225 -7.11 -2.98 -8.51
C THR A 225 -6.67 -3.51 -7.15
N ALA A 226 -6.99 -2.83 -6.04
CA ALA A 226 -6.66 -3.30 -4.70
C ALA A 226 -7.34 -4.64 -4.36
N SER A 227 -8.62 -4.78 -4.72
CA SER A 227 -9.40 -6.00 -4.48
C SER A 227 -8.84 -7.21 -5.24
N ILE A 228 -8.46 -7.03 -6.51
CA ILE A 228 -7.83 -8.09 -7.31
C ILE A 228 -6.51 -8.54 -6.68
N SER A 229 -5.68 -7.59 -6.23
CA SER A 229 -4.44 -7.90 -5.52
C SER A 229 -4.71 -8.73 -4.27
N GLN A 230 -5.65 -8.29 -3.42
CA GLN A 230 -5.99 -9.00 -2.18
C GLN A 230 -6.41 -10.44 -2.45
N ILE A 231 -7.33 -10.66 -3.39
CA ILE A 231 -7.79 -12.00 -3.75
C ILE A 231 -6.60 -12.87 -4.20
N CYS A 232 -5.75 -12.36 -5.09
CA CYS A 232 -4.60 -13.12 -5.59
C CYS A 232 -3.58 -13.45 -4.49
N TRP A 233 -3.30 -12.50 -3.58
CA TRP A 233 -2.40 -12.72 -2.46
C TRP A 233 -2.95 -13.79 -1.50
N TRP A 234 -4.23 -13.71 -1.12
CA TRP A 234 -4.84 -14.69 -0.24
C TRP A 234 -4.89 -16.09 -0.86
N ILE A 235 -5.21 -16.20 -2.15
CA ILE A 235 -5.15 -17.48 -2.86
C ILE A 235 -3.73 -18.05 -2.86
N ALA A 236 -2.72 -17.22 -3.16
CA ALA A 236 -1.33 -17.67 -3.20
C ALA A 236 -0.81 -18.11 -1.82
N VAL A 237 -1.19 -17.40 -0.76
CA VAL A 237 -0.87 -17.74 0.63
C VAL A 237 -1.56 -19.04 1.04
N TRP A 238 -2.85 -19.17 0.76
CA TRP A 238 -3.62 -20.38 1.04
C TRP A 238 -3.02 -21.62 0.36
N ILE A 239 -2.72 -21.52 -0.94
CA ILE A 239 -2.06 -22.59 -1.69
C ILE A 239 -0.68 -22.91 -1.09
N GLY A 240 0.07 -21.89 -0.67
CA GLY A 240 1.38 -22.05 -0.04
C GLY A 240 1.32 -22.86 1.25
N PHE A 241 0.35 -22.57 2.13
CA PHE A 241 0.13 -23.33 3.36
C PHE A 241 -0.34 -24.76 3.08
N TRP A 242 -1.33 -24.91 2.19
CA TRP A 242 -1.88 -26.22 1.85
C TRP A 242 -0.82 -27.19 1.30
N ASN A 243 0.04 -26.69 0.42
CA ASN A 243 1.13 -27.46 -0.19
C ASN A 243 2.33 -27.69 0.75
N ALA A 244 2.36 -27.06 1.92
CA ALA A 244 3.36 -27.35 2.96
C ALA A 244 2.90 -28.47 3.91
N GLU A 245 1.58 -28.74 3.95
CA GLU A 245 0.96 -29.72 4.85
C GLU A 245 0.69 -31.07 4.18
N HIS A 246 0.66 -31.13 2.85
CA HIS A 246 0.41 -32.33 2.03
C HIS A 246 1.55 -32.57 1.04
#